data_AF-A0A673KV18-F1
#
_entry.id   AF-A0A673KV18-F1
#
_cell.length_a   1.000
_cell.length_b   1.000
_cell.length_c   1.000
_cell.angle_alpha   90.00
_cell.angle_beta   90.00
_cell.angle_gamma   90.00
#
_symmetry.space_group_name_H-M   'P 1'
#
loop_
_entity.id
_entity.type
_entity.pdbx_description
1 polymer ?
#
loop_
_entity_poly.entity_id
_entity_poly.type
_entity_poly.pdbx_seq_one_letter_code
_entity_poly.pdbx_strand_id
1 'polypeptide(L)'
;MGNERKKRPSPSFLSQHCAGLQNSANSGSPAGINSEVSEKSQSLINSFYSEFGISLDGYSRLQQAVYWADPDRSITNVSMSTSPAHTTFIIENLKESYQTSEKFFVTVHAKDFDNKSKSYGGDFFQAKLFWSKSKNIPLSQASVFGEVVDLLNGSYSVRFLLPWVGEAQVAVRLIHSSEAVQVLKRHRDTDSDRVYFNGFYEGPGPNKTRLSEAVMCNVKWDKNGLEHMGTGDCCCEYKDPRTEEIWRCQRPKSLPCSARVYHSMGGYRNRSMTDKHVLFDRKQTNKEKCHPGLHTPVPAGFYLNDVWTSFVCSTRHFTTQTTTECLKDKHIYMMGDSTIRQWFEFFVKAVPTLKQMNLHVQYQSGPLLAVDVKNNIDLHWRAHGIPLRSRKSAVANLHYISNEIDDLAGGPHTVIMFNLGPHFTTYPLDFYTHRVLRIRKAVLALLQRAPDTTVIIKTVNTGYKLDRILRWAFQDVGVYILDVWQMTACHYSKENIHLCPVIIKNEIDILLSFICPVYI
;
A
#
# COMPACT_ATOMS: atom_id res chain seq x y z
N MET A 1 17.25 -47.84 25.38
CA MET A 1 16.27 -47.16 24.50
C MET A 1 16.01 -45.77 25.08
N GLY A 2 16.39 -44.70 24.37
CA GLY A 2 16.16 -43.32 24.78
C GLY A 2 15.12 -42.65 23.88
N ASN A 3 14.33 -41.72 24.41
CA ASN A 3 13.15 -41.17 23.73
C ASN A 3 13.28 -39.64 23.53
N GLU A 4 13.75 -39.22 22.35
CA GLU A 4 13.97 -37.80 22.05
C GLU A 4 12.67 -37.04 21.74
N ARG A 5 12.31 -36.10 22.62
CA ARG A 5 11.22 -35.16 22.38
C ARG A 5 11.64 -34.09 21.38
N LYS A 6 11.15 -34.18 20.13
CA LYS A 6 11.25 -33.10 19.13
C LYS A 6 10.71 -31.78 19.73
N LYS A 7 11.55 -30.75 19.81
CA LYS A 7 11.12 -29.39 20.20
C LYS A 7 10.17 -28.83 19.14
N ARG A 8 9.06 -28.23 19.58
CA ARG A 8 8.17 -27.44 18.71
C ARG A 8 8.80 -26.06 18.43
N PRO A 9 8.57 -25.45 17.26
CA PRO A 9 8.96 -24.07 17.00
C PRO A 9 8.15 -23.08 17.86
N SER A 10 8.71 -21.89 18.09
CA SER A 10 8.09 -20.82 18.87
C SER A 10 6.83 -20.24 18.20
N PRO A 11 5.80 -19.83 18.96
CA PRO A 11 4.64 -19.11 18.41
C PRO A 11 5.02 -17.76 17.78
N SER A 12 4.22 -17.32 16.80
CA SER A 12 4.40 -16.02 16.15
C SER A 12 3.88 -14.87 17.01
N PHE A 13 4.43 -13.65 16.84
CA PHE A 13 4.17 -12.51 17.73
C PHE A 13 2.69 -12.06 17.78
N LEU A 14 1.89 -12.41 16.76
CA LEU A 14 0.44 -12.21 16.76
C LEU A 14 -0.25 -12.88 17.96
N SER A 15 0.23 -14.04 18.44
CA SER A 15 -0.36 -14.69 19.62
C SER A 15 0.02 -14.00 20.94
N GLN A 16 1.14 -13.28 21.01
CA GLN A 16 1.55 -12.56 22.22
C GLN A 16 0.68 -11.32 22.44
N HIS A 17 0.21 -10.69 21.36
CA HIS A 17 -0.75 -9.59 21.44
C HIS A 17 -2.12 -10.04 21.98
N CYS A 18 -2.47 -11.33 21.84
CA CYS A 18 -3.65 -11.94 22.47
C CYS A 18 -3.40 -12.32 23.94
N ALA A 19 -2.21 -12.84 24.28
CA ALA A 19 -1.87 -13.22 25.66
C ALA A 19 -1.91 -12.04 26.64
N GLY A 20 -1.51 -10.84 26.20
CA GLY A 20 -1.62 -9.62 26.99
C GLY A 20 -3.06 -9.24 27.39
N LEU A 21 -4.07 -9.66 26.60
CA LEU A 21 -5.49 -9.41 26.87
C LEU A 21 -6.14 -10.44 27.81
N GLN A 22 -5.45 -11.55 28.12
CA GLN A 22 -6.00 -12.62 28.97
C GLN A 22 -5.52 -12.55 30.44
N ASN A 23 -4.40 -11.88 30.71
CA ASN A 23 -3.73 -11.93 32.01
C ASN A 23 -4.09 -10.77 32.98
N SER A 24 -4.99 -9.85 32.62
CA SER A 24 -5.44 -8.74 33.48
C SER A 24 -6.77 -9.04 34.22
N ALA A 25 -6.97 -10.29 34.65
CA ALA A 25 -8.19 -10.74 35.31
C ALA A 25 -8.27 -10.31 36.79
N ASN A 26 -8.33 -9.00 37.07
CA ASN A 26 -8.86 -8.44 38.33
C ASN A 26 -9.04 -6.91 38.31
N SER A 27 -10.03 -6.41 37.56
CA SER A 27 -10.85 -5.22 37.92
C SER A 27 -11.82 -4.87 36.80
N GLY A 28 -13.10 -4.64 37.14
CA GLY A 28 -14.12 -4.07 36.25
C GLY A 28 -14.44 -4.88 34.98
N SER A 29 -15.60 -5.53 34.93
CA SER A 29 -16.12 -6.09 33.69
C SER A 29 -16.19 -5.00 32.59
N PRO A 30 -15.60 -5.20 31.41
CA PRO A 30 -15.69 -4.21 30.34
C PRO A 30 -17.17 -4.09 29.91
N ALA A 31 -17.70 -2.87 29.93
CA ALA A 31 -19.03 -2.59 29.39
C ALA A 31 -19.09 -3.03 27.92
N GLY A 32 -20.22 -3.63 27.53
CA GLY A 32 -20.32 -4.43 26.31
C GLY A 32 -19.90 -3.70 25.04
N ILE A 33 -19.22 -4.44 24.15
CA ILE A 33 -19.15 -4.06 22.74
C ILE A 33 -20.58 -4.20 22.19
N ASN A 34 -21.34 -3.10 22.21
CA ASN A 34 -22.66 -3.03 21.58
C ASN A 34 -22.52 -3.05 20.05
N SER A 35 -22.25 -4.24 19.52
CA SER A 35 -22.33 -4.53 18.10
C SER A 35 -23.79 -4.66 17.67
N GLU A 36 -24.52 -3.53 17.60
CA GLU A 36 -25.80 -3.44 16.89
C GLU A 36 -25.58 -3.51 15.36
N VAL A 37 -24.90 -4.56 14.92
CA VAL A 37 -24.85 -4.98 13.53
C VAL A 37 -26.11 -5.84 13.32
N SER A 38 -27.14 -5.24 12.74
CA SER A 38 -28.38 -5.94 12.38
C SER A 38 -28.07 -7.29 11.70
N GLU A 39 -28.84 -8.33 12.02
CA GLU A 39 -28.69 -9.68 11.44
C GLU A 39 -28.60 -9.66 9.91
N LYS A 40 -29.33 -8.74 9.26
CA LYS A 40 -29.30 -8.52 7.81
C LYS A 40 -27.96 -7.97 7.31
N SER A 41 -27.30 -7.13 8.09
CA SER A 41 -25.93 -6.67 7.81
C SER A 41 -24.90 -7.79 8.09
N GLN A 42 -25.13 -8.61 9.12
CA GLN A 42 -24.24 -9.73 9.42
C GLN A 42 -24.34 -10.83 8.35
N SER A 43 -25.54 -11.11 7.81
CA SER A 43 -25.72 -12.07 6.72
C SER A 43 -25.13 -11.57 5.40
N LEU A 44 -25.24 -10.27 5.08
CA LEU A 44 -24.54 -9.64 3.95
C LEU A 44 -23.00 -9.77 4.08
N ILE A 45 -22.45 -9.48 5.26
CA ILE A 45 -21.02 -9.65 5.55
C ILE A 45 -20.59 -11.11 5.38
N ASN A 46 -21.32 -12.06 5.97
CA ASN A 46 -21.01 -13.49 5.88
C ASN A 46 -21.08 -13.98 4.42
N SER A 47 -22.12 -13.60 3.67
CA SER A 47 -22.26 -13.93 2.25
C SER A 47 -21.12 -13.37 1.41
N PHE A 48 -20.69 -12.14 1.71
CA PHE A 48 -19.62 -11.48 0.97
C PHE A 48 -18.26 -12.17 1.16
N TYR A 49 -17.83 -12.41 2.39
CA TYR A 49 -16.53 -13.04 2.65
C TYR A 49 -16.51 -14.54 2.29
N SER A 50 -17.66 -15.22 2.34
CA SER A 50 -17.81 -16.59 1.85
C SER A 50 -17.52 -16.73 0.34
N GLU A 51 -17.83 -15.73 -0.49
CA GLU A 51 -17.57 -15.75 -1.94
C GLU A 51 -16.06 -15.77 -2.31
N PHE A 52 -15.21 -15.39 -1.35
CA PHE A 52 -13.74 -15.43 -1.45
C PHE A 52 -13.11 -16.58 -0.64
N GLY A 53 -13.93 -17.48 -0.07
CA GLY A 53 -13.45 -18.58 0.77
C GLY A 53 -12.88 -18.15 2.12
N ILE A 54 -13.22 -16.96 2.62
CA ILE A 54 -12.69 -16.41 3.87
C ILE A 54 -13.59 -16.88 5.02
N SER A 55 -12.99 -17.58 6.00
CA SER A 55 -13.66 -17.98 7.22
C SER A 55 -13.97 -16.79 8.12
N LEU A 56 -14.90 -16.96 9.07
CA LEU A 56 -15.23 -15.92 10.05
C LEU A 56 -14.00 -15.50 10.89
N ASP A 57 -13.14 -16.45 11.29
CA ASP A 57 -11.83 -16.16 11.91
C ASP A 57 -10.94 -15.32 10.99
N GLY A 58 -10.85 -15.67 9.70
CA GLY A 58 -10.13 -14.88 8.70
C GLY A 58 -10.63 -13.43 8.65
N TYR A 59 -11.95 -13.24 8.62
CA TYR A 59 -12.55 -11.90 8.64
C TYR A 59 -12.28 -11.15 9.96
N SER A 60 -12.40 -11.78 11.12
CA SER A 60 -12.04 -11.17 12.41
C SER A 60 -10.55 -10.79 12.48
N ARG A 61 -9.66 -11.64 11.93
CA ARG A 61 -8.23 -11.33 11.79
C ARG A 61 -7.98 -10.17 10.82
N LEU A 62 -8.76 -10.03 9.74
CA LEU A 62 -8.73 -8.84 8.88
C LEU A 62 -9.18 -7.58 9.64
N GLN A 63 -10.28 -7.66 10.40
CA GLN A 63 -10.77 -6.54 11.23
C GLN A 63 -9.68 -6.08 12.21
N GLN A 64 -9.00 -7.01 12.91
CA GLN A 64 -7.83 -6.72 13.76
C GLN A 64 -6.64 -6.14 12.95
N ALA A 65 -6.42 -6.63 11.72
CA ALA A 65 -5.41 -6.13 10.79
C ALA A 65 -5.73 -4.74 10.20
N VAL A 66 -6.94 -4.20 10.36
CA VAL A 66 -7.28 -2.80 10.00
C VAL A 66 -7.65 -1.93 11.19
N TYR A 67 -7.84 -2.53 12.36
CA TYR A 67 -8.15 -1.82 13.60
C TYR A 67 -7.10 -0.76 13.93
N TRP A 68 -7.60 0.32 14.53
CA TRP A 68 -6.86 1.49 14.93
C TRP A 68 -7.65 2.17 16.05
N ALA A 69 -6.98 2.54 17.14
CA ALA A 69 -7.64 3.19 18.27
C ALA A 69 -8.23 4.55 17.87
N ASP A 70 -9.43 4.83 18.36
CA ASP A 70 -10.05 6.15 18.31
C ASP A 70 -9.96 6.82 19.68
N PRO A 71 -10.00 8.16 19.77
CA PRO A 71 -10.10 8.89 21.04
C PRO A 71 -11.21 8.38 21.98
N ASP A 72 -10.91 8.36 23.29
CA ASP A 72 -11.82 7.94 24.38
C ASP A 72 -13.05 8.86 24.59
N ARG A 73 -13.06 10.03 23.91
CA ARG A 73 -14.02 11.12 24.10
C ARG A 73 -14.32 11.82 22.78
N SER A 74 -15.37 12.63 22.77
CA SER A 74 -15.67 13.54 21.65
C SER A 74 -14.61 14.65 21.54
N ILE A 75 -14.23 14.97 20.30
CA ILE A 75 -13.26 16.02 20.00
C ILE A 75 -14.02 17.34 19.91
N THR A 76 -13.93 18.18 20.94
CA THR A 76 -14.66 19.46 21.00
C THR A 76 -13.79 20.68 20.70
N ASN A 77 -12.46 20.56 20.83
CA ASN A 77 -11.50 21.63 20.54
C ASN A 77 -10.22 21.06 19.91
N VAL A 78 -9.61 21.81 18.99
CA VAL A 78 -8.29 21.50 18.43
C VAL A 78 -7.20 21.49 19.51
N SER A 79 -7.35 22.26 20.60
CA SER A 79 -6.35 22.27 21.67
C SER A 79 -6.15 20.91 22.36
N MET A 80 -7.17 20.04 22.35
CA MET A 80 -7.12 18.67 22.87
C MET A 80 -6.29 17.72 22.00
N SER A 81 -5.97 18.11 20.76
CA SER A 81 -5.22 17.28 19.83
C SER A 81 -3.74 17.23 20.14
N THR A 82 -3.09 16.13 19.76
CA THR A 82 -1.68 15.89 20.12
C THR A 82 -0.75 16.95 19.51
N SER A 83 -0.11 17.74 20.38
CA SER A 83 0.85 18.77 20.04
C SER A 83 2.24 18.16 19.81
N PRO A 84 2.85 18.32 18.62
CA PRO A 84 4.22 17.91 18.37
C PRO A 84 5.26 18.78 19.09
N ALA A 85 4.84 19.93 19.67
CA ALA A 85 5.72 20.82 20.42
C ALA A 85 5.76 20.50 21.94
N HIS A 86 4.73 19.82 22.47
CA HIS A 86 4.64 19.42 23.88
C HIS A 86 4.88 17.92 24.10
N THR A 87 4.67 17.10 23.07
CA THR A 87 5.01 15.68 23.08
C THR A 87 6.52 15.50 23.21
N THR A 88 6.94 14.63 24.13
CA THR A 88 8.37 14.30 24.35
C THR A 88 8.62 12.81 24.16
N PHE A 89 9.89 12.41 24.10
CA PHE A 89 10.29 11.01 24.16
C PHE A 89 11.48 10.82 25.10
N ILE A 90 11.61 9.60 25.65
CA ILE A 90 12.64 9.20 26.59
C ILE A 90 13.33 7.95 26.01
N ILE A 91 14.67 7.96 25.96
CA ILE A 91 15.46 6.77 25.61
C ILE A 91 15.50 5.85 26.82
N GLU A 92 15.08 4.61 26.65
CA GLU A 92 15.03 3.63 27.73
C GLU A 92 16.42 3.01 27.96
N ASN A 93 16.85 2.96 29.22
CA ASN A 93 18.10 2.33 29.64
C ASN A 93 19.31 2.81 28.80
N LEU A 94 19.50 4.13 28.73
CA LEU A 94 20.59 4.75 27.97
C LEU A 94 21.96 4.22 28.42
N LYS A 95 22.72 3.63 27.49
CA LYS A 95 24.08 3.12 27.68
C LYS A 95 25.08 4.03 26.97
N GLU A 96 26.33 4.01 27.43
CA GLU A 96 27.46 4.63 26.71
C GLU A 96 27.72 3.98 25.35
N SER A 97 27.46 2.68 25.22
CA SER A 97 27.60 1.92 23.98
C SER A 97 26.62 0.75 23.90
N TYR A 98 26.38 0.28 22.68
CA TYR A 98 25.45 -0.81 22.35
C TYR A 98 26.10 -1.75 21.34
N GLN A 99 25.62 -2.99 21.28
CA GLN A 99 26.08 -3.97 20.30
C GLN A 99 25.26 -3.91 19.00
N THR A 100 25.88 -4.23 17.86
CA THR A 100 25.13 -4.36 16.60
C THR A 100 24.13 -5.51 16.69
N SER A 101 22.95 -5.34 16.09
CA SER A 101 21.77 -6.21 16.24
C SER A 101 21.10 -6.20 17.61
N GLU A 102 21.55 -5.38 18.56
CA GLU A 102 20.82 -5.12 19.81
C GLU A 102 19.50 -4.38 19.52
N LYS A 103 18.52 -4.54 20.42
CA LYS A 103 17.25 -3.81 20.40
C LYS A 103 17.37 -2.56 21.26
N PHE A 104 16.98 -1.42 20.71
CA PHE A 104 17.02 -0.12 21.38
C PHE A 104 15.61 0.44 21.48
N PHE A 105 15.21 0.92 22.66
CA PHE A 105 13.83 1.28 22.97
C PHE A 105 13.71 2.75 23.37
N VAL A 106 12.61 3.37 22.93
CA VAL A 106 12.26 4.76 23.21
C VAL A 106 10.77 4.81 23.51
N THR A 107 10.36 5.39 24.64
CA THR A 107 8.94 5.66 24.91
C THR A 107 8.62 7.13 24.62
N VAL A 108 7.55 7.34 23.85
CA VAL A 108 6.98 8.65 23.51
C VAL A 108 5.83 8.93 24.46
N HIS A 109 5.76 10.14 25.02
CA HIS A 109 4.64 10.59 25.85
C HIS A 109 3.90 11.71 25.12
N ALA A 110 2.73 11.38 24.56
CA ALA A 110 1.92 12.31 23.80
C ALA A 110 1.26 13.34 24.73
N LYS A 111 1.27 14.60 24.30
CA LYS A 111 0.63 15.71 25.01
C LYS A 111 -0.21 16.55 24.08
N ASP A 112 -1.22 17.23 24.62
CA ASP A 112 -2.08 18.17 23.90
C ASP A 112 -1.47 19.59 23.79
N PHE A 113 -2.16 20.52 23.11
CA PHE A 113 -1.72 21.92 23.02
C PHE A 113 -1.86 22.69 24.34
N ASP A 114 -2.55 22.15 25.34
CA ASP A 114 -2.58 22.68 26.71
C ASP A 114 -1.45 22.09 27.59
N ASN A 115 -0.53 21.31 27.00
CA ASN A 115 0.60 20.63 27.66
C ASN A 115 0.18 19.56 28.70
N LYS A 116 -1.04 19.03 28.58
CA LYS A 116 -1.56 17.92 29.38
C LYS A 116 -1.21 16.59 28.71
N SER A 117 -0.92 15.57 29.50
CA SER A 117 -0.70 14.21 28.97
C SER A 117 -1.97 13.63 28.38
N LYS A 118 -1.86 12.94 27.25
CA LYS A 118 -2.96 12.16 26.65
C LYS A 118 -3.26 10.94 27.54
N SER A 119 -4.50 10.45 27.49
CA SER A 119 -4.94 9.21 28.20
C SER A 119 -5.35 8.08 27.26
N TYR A 120 -5.23 8.29 25.94
CA TYR A 120 -5.67 7.37 24.89
C TYR A 120 -4.68 7.34 23.74
N GLY A 121 -4.69 6.23 23.00
CA GLY A 121 -3.88 6.00 21.81
C GLY A 121 -4.42 6.60 20.51
N GLY A 122 -3.99 6.04 19.38
CA GLY A 122 -4.49 6.32 18.04
C GLY A 122 -3.72 7.38 17.25
N ASP A 123 -2.71 8.03 17.83
CA ASP A 123 -1.82 8.94 17.10
C ASP A 123 -0.97 8.16 16.09
N PHE A 124 -0.89 8.64 14.85
CA PHE A 124 -0.01 8.10 13.84
C PHE A 124 1.38 8.74 13.97
N PHE A 125 2.18 8.20 14.90
CA PHE A 125 3.61 8.45 14.94
C PHE A 125 4.36 7.59 13.92
N GLN A 126 5.43 8.17 13.36
CA GLN A 126 6.52 7.46 12.70
C GLN A 126 7.80 7.68 13.49
N ALA A 127 8.72 6.71 13.44
CA ALA A 127 10.02 6.84 14.06
C ALA A 127 11.13 6.29 13.17
N LYS A 128 12.30 6.92 13.23
CA LYS A 128 13.53 6.46 12.59
C LYS A 128 14.72 6.68 13.52
N LEU A 129 15.63 5.72 13.54
CA LEU A 129 16.98 5.93 14.03
C LEU A 129 17.82 6.30 12.81
N PHE A 130 18.61 7.36 12.89
CA PHE A 130 19.37 7.89 11.74
C PHE A 130 20.72 8.49 12.16
N TRP A 131 21.57 8.81 11.20
CA TRP A 131 22.80 9.58 11.39
C TRP A 131 23.06 10.47 10.17
N SER A 132 23.85 11.53 10.34
CA SER A 132 24.32 12.36 9.23
C SER A 132 25.57 13.13 9.61
N LYS A 133 26.64 13.02 8.82
CA LYS A 133 27.92 13.71 9.11
C LYS A 133 27.88 15.23 8.93
N SER A 134 26.83 15.77 8.30
CA SER A 134 26.59 17.21 8.13
C SER A 134 25.10 17.50 7.93
N LYS A 135 24.67 18.76 8.12
CA LYS A 135 23.35 19.22 7.66
C LYS A 135 23.30 19.52 6.15
N ASN A 136 24.47 19.73 5.52
CA ASN A 136 24.58 20.28 4.16
C ASN A 136 25.26 19.33 3.15
N ILE A 137 25.69 18.13 3.56
CA ILE A 137 26.39 17.16 2.69
C ILE A 137 25.79 15.75 2.91
N PRO A 138 25.16 15.12 1.90
CA PRO A 138 24.42 13.87 2.09
C PRO A 138 25.24 12.57 1.93
N LEU A 139 26.55 12.62 1.67
CA LEU A 139 27.34 11.45 1.27
C LEU A 139 27.61 10.39 2.38
N SER A 140 27.05 10.53 3.59
CA SER A 140 27.18 9.56 4.69
C SER A 140 26.05 9.76 5.72
N GLN A 141 24.96 8.96 5.63
CA GLN A 141 23.71 9.24 6.35
C GLN A 141 22.91 8.00 6.80
N ALA A 142 23.38 7.22 7.77
CA ALA A 142 22.70 5.96 8.14
C ALA A 142 21.21 6.14 8.52
N SER A 143 20.31 5.18 8.27
CA SER A 143 19.04 5.08 9.03
C SER A 143 18.33 3.71 8.99
N VAL A 144 17.37 3.49 9.90
CA VAL A 144 16.49 2.30 10.00
C VAL A 144 15.09 2.64 10.55
N PHE A 145 14.09 1.82 10.23
CA PHE A 145 12.71 1.95 10.73
C PHE A 145 12.60 1.67 12.22
N GLY A 146 11.86 2.52 12.95
CA GLY A 146 11.39 2.23 14.30
C GLY A 146 9.97 1.66 14.26
N GLU A 147 9.78 0.47 14.82
CA GLU A 147 8.45 -0.08 15.06
C GLU A 147 7.77 0.71 16.17
N VAL A 148 6.67 1.40 15.85
CA VAL A 148 5.86 2.13 16.84
C VAL A 148 4.72 1.22 17.30
N VAL A 149 4.61 1.03 18.61
CA VAL A 149 3.53 0.31 19.29
C VAL A 149 2.77 1.28 20.19
N ASP A 150 1.48 1.40 19.93
CA ASP A 150 0.54 2.17 20.73
C ASP A 150 0.23 1.44 22.05
N LEU A 151 0.47 2.09 23.19
CA LEU A 151 0.19 1.53 24.52
C LEU A 151 -1.23 1.87 25.01
N LEU A 152 -2.05 2.49 24.16
CA LEU A 152 -3.46 2.85 24.35
C LEU A 152 -3.74 3.84 25.49
N ASN A 153 -2.71 4.36 26.15
CA ASN A 153 -2.77 5.20 27.34
C ASN A 153 -2.20 6.62 27.13
N GLY A 154 -1.98 7.03 25.88
CA GLY A 154 -1.30 8.29 25.53
C GLY A 154 0.23 8.19 25.48
N SER A 155 0.81 7.00 25.69
CA SER A 155 2.22 6.72 25.45
C SER A 155 2.41 5.66 24.36
N TYR A 156 3.57 5.69 23.69
CA TYR A 156 3.89 4.80 22.57
C TYR A 156 5.31 4.26 22.76
N SER A 157 5.47 2.93 22.74
CA SER A 157 6.80 2.31 22.74
C SER A 157 7.33 2.23 21.31
N VAL A 158 8.59 2.59 21.12
CA VAL A 158 9.27 2.54 19.82
C VAL A 158 10.46 1.61 19.91
N ARG A 159 10.42 0.53 19.13
CA ARG A 159 11.49 -0.46 19.04
C ARG A 159 12.33 -0.25 17.79
N PHE A 160 13.61 0.02 17.99
CA PHE A 160 14.63 0.03 16.95
C PHE A 160 15.49 -1.25 17.00
N LEU A 161 16.06 -1.58 15.85
CA LEU A 161 17.24 -2.45 15.73
C LEU A 161 18.46 -1.52 15.57
N LEU A 162 19.67 -1.97 15.95
CA LEU A 162 20.92 -1.24 15.75
C LEU A 162 21.80 -1.91 14.66
N PRO A 163 21.69 -1.56 13.37
CA PRO A 163 22.27 -2.34 12.29
C PRO A 163 23.57 -1.75 11.69
N TRP A 164 24.11 -0.65 12.24
CA TRP A 164 25.42 -0.10 11.87
C TRP A 164 26.30 0.15 13.10
N VAL A 165 27.60 0.29 12.88
CA VAL A 165 28.57 0.78 13.86
C VAL A 165 28.77 2.28 13.65
N GLY A 166 28.67 3.07 14.72
CA GLY A 166 28.86 4.52 14.69
C GLY A 166 27.84 5.26 15.55
N GLU A 167 27.80 6.58 15.41
CA GLU A 167 26.80 7.43 16.04
C GLU A 167 25.38 7.14 15.52
N ALA A 168 24.37 7.50 16.31
CA ALA A 168 22.96 7.44 15.93
C ALA A 168 22.15 8.52 16.66
N GLN A 169 21.06 8.95 16.04
CA GLN A 169 20.10 9.96 16.52
C GLN A 169 18.69 9.41 16.35
N VAL A 170 17.82 9.68 17.33
CA VAL A 170 16.40 9.31 17.28
C VAL A 170 15.61 10.47 16.66
N ALA A 171 14.78 10.18 15.67
CA ALA A 171 13.71 11.08 15.24
C ALA A 171 12.36 10.38 15.38
N VAL A 172 11.49 10.98 16.20
CA VAL A 172 10.05 10.65 16.28
C VAL A 172 9.29 11.80 15.63
N ARG A 173 8.30 11.48 14.79
CA ARG A 173 7.46 12.46 14.10
C ARG A 173 5.99 12.08 14.22
N LEU A 174 5.19 13.00 14.73
CA LEU A 174 3.73 12.93 14.61
C LEU A 174 3.36 13.21 13.14
N ILE A 175 2.69 12.27 12.48
CA ILE A 175 2.15 12.46 11.13
C ILE A 175 0.73 13.00 11.22
N HIS A 176 -0.11 12.33 12.01
CA HIS A 176 -1.47 12.76 12.34
C HIS A 176 -1.74 12.43 13.80
N SER A 177 -2.37 13.34 14.55
CA SER A 177 -2.89 12.98 15.87
C SER A 177 -4.08 12.03 15.76
N SER A 178 -4.44 11.37 16.86
CA SER A 178 -5.62 10.50 16.98
C SER A 178 -6.91 11.21 16.54
N GLU A 179 -7.03 12.51 16.80
CA GLU A 179 -8.13 13.36 16.31
C GLU A 179 -8.13 13.48 14.78
N ALA A 180 -6.97 13.81 14.21
CA ALA A 180 -6.81 13.93 12.76
C ALA A 180 -7.04 12.57 12.07
N VAL A 181 -6.61 11.46 12.67
CA VAL A 181 -6.90 10.10 12.17
C VAL A 181 -8.39 9.79 12.27
N GLN A 182 -9.09 10.17 13.35
CA GLN A 182 -10.54 9.98 13.49
C GLN A 182 -11.33 10.81 12.44
N VAL A 183 -10.90 12.04 12.16
CA VAL A 183 -11.48 12.91 11.12
C VAL A 183 -11.22 12.34 9.71
N LEU A 184 -9.99 11.89 9.43
CA LEU A 184 -9.65 11.25 8.15
C LEU A 184 -10.39 9.92 7.94
N LYS A 185 -10.59 9.14 9.01
CA LYS A 185 -11.41 7.92 9.04
C LYS A 185 -12.86 8.24 8.67
N ARG A 186 -13.51 9.18 9.37
CA ARG A 186 -14.86 9.65 9.04
C ARG A 186 -14.98 10.07 7.58
N HIS A 187 -14.16 11.02 7.11
CA HIS A 187 -14.21 11.51 5.73
C HIS A 187 -13.98 10.43 4.65
N ARG A 188 -13.27 9.34 4.97
CA ARG A 188 -13.10 8.20 4.04
C ARG A 188 -14.32 7.27 4.05
N ASP A 189 -14.93 7.10 5.22
CA ASP A 189 -16.03 6.15 5.46
C ASP A 189 -17.43 6.75 5.22
N THR A 190 -17.54 8.08 5.06
CA THR A 190 -18.79 8.80 4.72
C THR A 190 -18.70 9.67 3.47
N ASP A 191 -17.56 10.34 3.23
CA ASP A 191 -17.42 11.38 2.20
C ASP A 191 -16.53 10.92 1.02
N SER A 192 -16.63 9.64 0.63
CA SER A 192 -15.63 9.05 -0.28
C SER A 192 -15.59 9.69 -1.67
N ASP A 193 -16.69 10.31 -2.09
CA ASP A 193 -16.82 11.08 -3.34
C ASP A 193 -16.14 12.46 -3.30
N ARG A 194 -15.39 12.77 -2.23
CA ARG A 194 -14.42 13.88 -2.15
C ARG A 194 -13.47 13.95 -3.35
N VAL A 195 -13.18 12.82 -4.01
CA VAL A 195 -12.65 12.80 -5.38
C VAL A 195 -13.79 12.49 -6.33
N TYR A 196 -14.07 13.41 -7.25
CA TYR A 196 -15.04 13.20 -8.33
C TYR A 196 -14.32 12.98 -9.67
N PHE A 197 -14.99 12.28 -10.57
CA PHE A 197 -14.47 11.89 -11.89
C PHE A 197 -15.38 12.42 -12.99
N ASN A 198 -14.85 12.54 -14.20
CA ASN A 198 -15.59 12.98 -15.37
C ASN A 198 -15.71 11.83 -16.37
N GLY A 199 -16.94 11.47 -16.73
CA GLY A 199 -17.23 10.63 -17.89
C GLY A 199 -17.48 11.51 -19.11
N PHE A 200 -16.81 11.22 -20.22
CA PHE A 200 -16.99 11.93 -21.47
C PHE A 200 -17.73 11.05 -22.48
N TYR A 201 -18.80 11.61 -23.03
CA TYR A 201 -19.72 10.96 -23.95
C TYR A 201 -19.59 11.66 -25.29
N GLU A 202 -19.42 10.90 -26.37
CA GLU A 202 -19.21 11.49 -27.71
C GLU A 202 -20.04 10.73 -28.76
N GLY A 203 -20.69 11.46 -29.66
CA GLY A 203 -21.61 10.86 -30.65
C GLY A 203 -21.99 11.82 -31.78
N PRO A 204 -22.81 11.36 -32.75
CA PRO A 204 -23.29 12.20 -33.84
C PRO A 204 -24.25 13.29 -33.33
N GLY A 205 -24.14 14.48 -33.91
CA GLY A 205 -25.04 15.61 -33.67
C GLY A 205 -25.74 16.09 -34.94
N PRO A 206 -26.61 17.11 -34.82
CA PRO A 206 -27.22 17.78 -35.97
C PRO A 206 -26.18 18.26 -36.98
N ASN A 207 -26.54 18.31 -38.26
CA ASN A 207 -25.72 18.84 -39.35
C ASN A 207 -24.29 18.26 -39.43
N LYS A 208 -24.13 16.95 -39.16
CA LYS A 208 -22.84 16.22 -39.14
C LYS A 208 -21.84 16.70 -38.08
N THR A 209 -22.29 17.45 -37.07
CA THR A 209 -21.44 17.80 -35.91
C THR A 209 -21.16 16.58 -35.04
N ARG A 210 -20.14 16.66 -34.16
CA ARG A 210 -19.88 15.68 -33.10
C ARG A 210 -20.31 16.30 -31.77
N LEU A 211 -21.30 15.71 -31.12
CA LEU A 211 -21.65 16.07 -29.75
C LEU A 211 -20.58 15.52 -28.80
N SER A 212 -20.27 16.29 -27.76
CA SER A 212 -19.36 15.91 -26.67
C SER A 212 -19.93 16.43 -25.36
N GLU A 213 -20.32 15.53 -24.47
CA GLU A 213 -20.84 15.86 -23.13
C GLU A 213 -19.89 15.34 -22.05
N ALA A 214 -19.73 16.11 -20.97
CA ALA A 214 -18.95 15.72 -19.79
C ALA A 214 -19.87 15.76 -18.56
N VAL A 215 -19.91 14.66 -17.81
CA VAL A 215 -20.80 14.46 -16.65
C VAL A 215 -20.05 13.87 -15.47
N MET A 216 -20.52 14.14 -14.25
CA MET A 216 -19.86 13.65 -13.03
C MET A 216 -20.08 12.14 -12.86
N CYS A 217 -19.04 11.42 -12.46
CA CYS A 217 -19.07 9.99 -12.17
C CYS A 217 -18.31 9.62 -10.89
N ASN A 218 -18.64 8.47 -10.32
CA ASN A 218 -17.89 7.82 -9.25
C ASN A 218 -18.18 6.30 -9.21
N VAL A 219 -17.53 5.59 -8.29
CA VAL A 219 -17.93 4.23 -7.92
C VAL A 219 -19.33 4.26 -7.30
N LYS A 220 -20.09 3.16 -7.43
CA LYS A 220 -21.29 2.89 -6.63
C LYS A 220 -20.94 1.88 -5.54
N TRP A 221 -20.96 2.35 -4.31
CA TRP A 221 -20.69 1.59 -3.09
C TRP A 221 -21.58 2.14 -1.97
N ASP A 222 -21.87 1.35 -0.95
CA ASP A 222 -22.71 1.82 0.17
C ASP A 222 -21.98 2.90 0.99
N LYS A 223 -22.76 3.84 1.56
CA LYS A 223 -22.26 4.98 2.38
C LYS A 223 -21.27 5.93 1.66
N ASN A 224 -21.17 5.88 0.35
CA ASN A 224 -20.05 6.48 -0.38
C ASN A 224 -20.23 7.98 -0.76
N GLY A 225 -21.37 8.59 -0.46
CA GLY A 225 -21.74 9.98 -0.79
C GLY A 225 -22.59 10.17 -2.06
N LEU A 226 -22.89 9.10 -2.81
CA LEU A 226 -23.61 9.17 -4.10
C LEU A 226 -25.04 9.73 -4.05
N GLU A 227 -25.63 9.92 -2.87
CA GLU A 227 -26.94 10.59 -2.71
C GLU A 227 -26.95 11.97 -3.40
N HIS A 228 -25.80 12.65 -3.43
CA HIS A 228 -25.59 13.92 -4.12
C HIS A 228 -25.58 13.84 -5.66
N MET A 229 -25.64 12.66 -6.28
CA MET A 229 -25.84 12.51 -7.73
C MET A 229 -27.32 12.45 -8.14
N GLY A 230 -28.23 12.32 -7.18
CA GLY A 230 -29.67 12.17 -7.41
C GLY A 230 -30.17 10.71 -7.36
N THR A 231 -31.49 10.57 -7.48
CA THR A 231 -32.23 9.31 -7.40
C THR A 231 -33.04 9.07 -8.68
N GLY A 232 -33.56 7.85 -8.87
CA GLY A 232 -34.32 7.47 -10.08
C GLY A 232 -33.45 7.43 -11.34
N ASP A 233 -34.02 7.85 -12.47
CA ASP A 233 -33.38 7.86 -13.81
C ASP A 233 -32.25 8.89 -13.99
N CYS A 234 -31.69 9.42 -12.90
CA CYS A 234 -30.59 10.39 -12.89
C CYS A 234 -29.34 9.98 -13.68
N CYS A 235 -29.16 8.68 -13.91
CA CYS A 235 -27.82 8.11 -13.95
C CYS A 235 -27.65 6.96 -14.94
N CYS A 236 -26.45 6.85 -15.50
CA CYS A 236 -25.96 5.69 -16.24
C CYS A 236 -25.13 4.80 -15.31
N GLU A 237 -25.41 3.50 -15.26
CA GLU A 237 -24.64 2.53 -14.49
C GLU A 237 -23.90 1.55 -15.41
N TYR A 238 -22.65 1.24 -15.07
CA TYR A 238 -21.78 0.32 -15.80
C TYR A 238 -21.25 -0.72 -14.81
N LYS A 239 -21.84 -1.92 -14.81
CA LYS A 239 -21.34 -3.07 -14.05
C LYS A 239 -20.24 -3.77 -14.85
N ASP A 240 -19.07 -3.97 -14.25
CA ASP A 240 -18.06 -4.89 -14.82
C ASP A 240 -18.51 -6.35 -14.57
N PRO A 241 -18.54 -7.22 -15.60
CA PRO A 241 -19.13 -8.55 -15.49
C PRO A 241 -18.29 -9.56 -14.71
N ARG A 242 -17.03 -9.25 -14.35
CA ARG A 242 -16.12 -10.16 -13.64
C ARG A 242 -15.87 -9.76 -12.18
N THR A 243 -15.73 -8.46 -11.93
CA THR A 243 -15.57 -7.91 -10.58
C THR A 243 -16.88 -7.58 -9.90
N GLU A 244 -17.98 -7.52 -10.66
CA GLU A 244 -19.31 -7.04 -10.28
C GLU A 244 -19.39 -5.56 -9.87
N GLU A 245 -18.27 -4.83 -9.89
CA GLU A 245 -18.22 -3.43 -9.46
C GLU A 245 -19.01 -2.52 -10.42
N ILE A 246 -19.79 -1.61 -9.85
CA ILE A 246 -20.64 -0.69 -10.60
C ILE A 246 -20.02 0.72 -10.60
N TRP A 247 -19.79 1.26 -11.79
CA TRP A 247 -19.51 2.68 -11.99
C TRP A 247 -20.81 3.43 -12.25
N ARG A 248 -21.05 4.54 -11.55
CA ARG A 248 -22.20 5.41 -11.80
C ARG A 248 -21.74 6.74 -12.36
N CYS A 249 -22.41 7.19 -13.43
CA CYS A 249 -22.32 8.54 -13.96
C CYS A 249 -23.69 9.19 -13.90
N GLN A 250 -23.75 10.51 -13.79
CA GLN A 250 -24.96 11.26 -14.16
C GLN A 250 -25.29 11.03 -15.65
N ARG A 251 -26.57 11.08 -16.02
CA ARG A 251 -27.03 10.90 -17.39
C ARG A 251 -26.67 12.15 -18.23
N PRO A 252 -25.97 12.02 -19.37
CA PRO A 252 -25.84 13.13 -20.32
C PRO A 252 -27.21 13.56 -20.87
N LYS A 253 -27.31 14.80 -21.36
CA LYS A 253 -28.58 15.44 -21.73
C LYS A 253 -29.09 15.00 -23.09
N SER A 254 -28.19 14.73 -24.04
CA SER A 254 -28.51 14.49 -25.44
C SER A 254 -27.99 13.14 -25.95
N LEU A 255 -26.93 12.61 -25.35
CA LEU A 255 -26.32 11.32 -25.73
C LEU A 255 -26.86 10.13 -24.92
N PRO A 256 -26.81 8.90 -25.47
CA PRO A 256 -27.18 7.69 -24.73
C PRO A 256 -26.04 7.24 -23.79
N CYS A 257 -26.37 6.44 -22.76
CA CYS A 257 -25.37 5.88 -21.83
C CYS A 257 -24.28 5.04 -22.53
N SER A 258 -24.57 4.44 -23.68
CA SER A 258 -23.62 3.69 -24.51
C SER A 258 -22.55 4.55 -25.17
N ALA A 259 -22.74 5.88 -25.26
CA ALA A 259 -21.79 6.79 -25.90
C ALA A 259 -20.58 7.19 -25.03
N ARG A 260 -20.38 6.55 -23.85
CA ARG A 260 -19.25 6.85 -22.95
C ARG A 260 -17.92 6.38 -23.53
N VAL A 261 -17.07 7.32 -23.97
CA VAL A 261 -15.76 7.00 -24.59
C VAL A 261 -14.58 7.17 -23.63
N TYR A 262 -14.59 8.21 -22.78
CA TYR A 262 -13.43 8.53 -21.93
C TYR A 262 -13.77 8.75 -20.45
N HIS A 263 -12.73 8.61 -19.62
CA HIS A 263 -12.72 8.86 -18.18
C HIS A 263 -11.57 9.81 -17.81
N SER A 264 -11.76 10.66 -16.81
CA SER A 264 -10.66 11.33 -16.09
C SER A 264 -10.99 11.52 -14.61
N MET A 265 -9.97 11.80 -13.80
CA MET A 265 -10.19 12.56 -12.56
C MET A 265 -10.81 13.92 -12.94
N GLY A 266 -11.81 14.36 -12.17
CA GLY A 266 -12.38 15.71 -12.27
C GLY A 266 -11.66 16.65 -11.32
N GLY A 267 -11.56 16.26 -10.05
CA GLY A 267 -10.81 17.01 -9.04
C GLY A 267 -11.07 16.52 -7.62
N TYR A 268 -10.55 17.27 -6.65
CA TYR A 268 -10.99 17.20 -5.25
C TYR A 268 -12.13 18.20 -5.03
N ARG A 269 -13.15 17.83 -4.26
CA ARG A 269 -14.10 18.82 -3.71
C ARG A 269 -13.39 19.64 -2.63
N ASN A 270 -13.59 20.96 -2.63
CA ASN A 270 -12.78 21.90 -1.85
C ASN A 270 -12.85 21.68 -0.32
N ARG A 271 -11.80 21.07 0.23
CA ARG A 271 -11.30 21.20 1.63
C ARG A 271 -9.82 20.81 1.62
N SER A 272 -8.93 21.78 1.87
CA SER A 272 -7.48 21.68 1.60
C SER A 272 -6.69 21.05 2.76
N MET A 273 -5.70 20.21 2.43
CA MET A 273 -4.48 19.98 3.22
C MET A 273 -3.37 19.40 2.32
N THR A 274 -2.12 19.85 2.52
CA THR A 274 -0.89 19.31 1.89
C THR A 274 0.33 19.60 2.77
N ASP A 275 1.17 18.62 3.14
CA ASP A 275 2.65 18.65 2.94
C ASP A 275 3.36 17.29 3.21
N LYS A 276 4.58 17.27 3.81
CA LYS A 276 5.77 16.46 3.38
C LYS A 276 6.88 16.27 4.51
N HIS A 277 7.99 15.49 4.49
CA HIS A 277 8.52 14.34 3.66
C HIS A 277 9.81 13.52 4.26
N VAL A 278 10.83 12.92 3.54
CA VAL A 278 11.60 11.61 3.83
C VAL A 278 13.18 11.31 3.64
N LEU A 279 13.80 10.64 2.56
CA LEU A 279 15.02 9.70 2.07
C LEU A 279 16.71 9.47 2.26
N PHE A 280 17.72 8.54 2.78
CA PHE A 280 18.33 7.40 3.81
C PHE A 280 20.01 7.20 3.93
N ASP A 281 20.81 6.06 4.33
CA ASP A 281 22.14 5.41 3.74
C ASP A 281 23.75 5.08 4.38
N ARG A 282 24.85 4.06 4.38
CA ARG A 282 25.52 2.54 4.19
C ARG A 282 26.40 1.76 5.32
N LYS A 283 26.81 0.40 5.46
CA LYS A 283 26.91 -1.05 4.82
C LYS A 283 26.49 -2.31 5.73
N GLN A 284 26.82 -3.59 5.39
CA GLN A 284 26.02 -4.85 5.63
C GLN A 284 26.76 -6.18 6.04
N THR A 285 26.04 -7.18 6.62
CA THR A 285 26.42 -8.63 6.83
C THR A 285 25.44 -9.68 6.19
N ASN A 286 25.80 -10.99 6.20
CA ASN A 286 25.24 -12.13 5.41
C ASN A 286 23.76 -12.53 5.65
N LYS A 287 23.06 -13.01 4.61
CA LYS A 287 21.60 -13.36 4.59
C LYS A 287 21.23 -14.45 3.56
N GLU A 288 20.01 -14.99 3.64
CA GLU A 288 19.50 -16.10 2.81
C GLU A 288 19.05 -15.74 1.38
N LYS A 289 18.71 -16.74 0.56
CA LYS A 289 18.32 -16.58 -0.86
C LYS A 289 16.89 -16.07 -1.00
N CYS A 290 16.68 -15.10 -1.89
CA CYS A 290 15.37 -14.53 -2.20
C CYS A 290 14.43 -15.56 -2.88
N HIS A 291 13.25 -15.82 -2.30
CA HIS A 291 12.21 -16.71 -2.83
C HIS A 291 10.79 -16.27 -2.37
N PRO A 292 9.69 -16.87 -2.90
CA PRO A 292 8.33 -16.45 -2.55
C PRO A 292 7.95 -16.82 -1.11
N GLY A 293 6.96 -16.15 -0.54
CA GLY A 293 6.44 -16.46 0.81
C GLY A 293 7.36 -16.12 1.99
N LEU A 294 8.52 -15.49 1.76
CA LEU A 294 9.40 -15.01 2.82
C LEU A 294 8.68 -13.98 3.71
N HIS A 295 8.81 -14.14 5.03
CA HIS A 295 8.25 -13.22 6.01
C HIS A 295 8.98 -11.87 5.97
N THR A 296 8.25 -10.76 5.93
CA THR A 296 8.84 -9.42 6.12
C THR A 296 9.01 -9.13 7.62
N PRO A 297 10.25 -9.01 8.14
CA PRO A 297 10.46 -8.61 9.53
C PRO A 297 10.18 -7.11 9.72
N VAL A 298 10.18 -6.67 10.98
CA VAL A 298 10.17 -5.24 11.34
C VAL A 298 11.41 -4.95 12.22
N PRO A 299 12.39 -4.17 11.74
CA PRO A 299 12.43 -3.50 10.44
C PRO A 299 12.63 -4.49 9.26
N ALA A 300 12.05 -4.19 8.08
CA ALA A 300 12.20 -5.00 6.85
C ALA A 300 13.61 -4.96 6.25
N GLY A 301 14.40 -3.98 6.67
CA GLY A 301 15.75 -3.69 6.23
C GLY A 301 16.24 -2.44 6.94
N PHE A 302 17.47 -2.06 6.65
CA PHE A 302 18.03 -0.76 7.01
C PHE A 302 18.65 -0.19 5.75
N TYR A 303 18.39 1.06 5.44
CA TYR A 303 18.95 1.61 4.21
C TYR A 303 20.25 2.26 4.49
N LEU A 304 21.15 1.87 3.62
CA LEU A 304 22.53 2.00 3.85
C LEU A 304 23.21 1.70 2.43
N ASN A 305 23.89 2.46 1.48
CA ASN A 305 24.18 3.90 1.11
C ASN A 305 23.60 4.11 -0.30
N ASP A 306 22.77 5.10 -0.58
CA ASP A 306 21.75 5.07 -1.63
C ASP A 306 21.33 3.64 -2.07
N VAL A 307 21.35 2.64 -1.17
CA VAL A 307 21.41 1.20 -1.50
C VAL A 307 20.84 0.32 -0.35
N TRP A 308 19.53 0.26 -0.13
CA TRP A 308 18.81 -0.59 0.85
C TRP A 308 19.49 -1.92 1.21
N THR A 309 19.61 -2.20 2.52
CA THR A 309 20.02 -3.49 3.04
C THR A 309 18.80 -4.26 3.59
N SER A 310 18.09 -4.95 2.70
CA SER A 310 16.94 -5.82 3.03
C SER A 310 17.29 -6.85 4.11
N PHE A 311 16.45 -7.03 5.14
CA PHE A 311 16.50 -8.16 6.07
C PHE A 311 15.69 -9.37 5.57
N VAL A 312 14.88 -9.23 4.51
CA VAL A 312 14.09 -10.33 3.94
C VAL A 312 14.96 -11.36 3.22
N CYS A 313 15.97 -10.92 2.47
CA CYS A 313 16.88 -11.81 1.74
C CYS A 313 18.13 -11.06 1.23
N SER A 314 19.09 -11.79 0.67
CA SER A 314 20.30 -11.26 0.02
C SER A 314 20.00 -10.59 -1.33
N THR A 315 19.69 -9.29 -1.26
CA THR A 315 19.56 -8.40 -2.43
C THR A 315 20.89 -8.29 -3.19
N ARG A 316 20.84 -8.55 -4.51
CA ARG A 316 21.91 -8.33 -5.49
C ARG A 316 21.84 -6.90 -6.05
N HIS A 317 22.95 -6.38 -6.56
CA HIS A 317 22.95 -5.13 -7.34
C HIS A 317 23.06 -5.42 -8.83
N PHE A 318 22.13 -4.88 -9.60
CA PHE A 318 22.07 -5.09 -11.04
C PHE A 318 22.65 -3.90 -11.81
N THR A 319 23.44 -4.22 -12.84
CA THR A 319 23.88 -3.32 -13.91
C THR A 319 22.93 -3.41 -15.10
N THR A 320 23.09 -2.56 -16.12
CA THR A 320 22.36 -2.69 -17.41
C THR A 320 22.49 -4.10 -17.99
N GLN A 321 23.69 -4.68 -18.01
CA GLN A 321 23.92 -6.02 -18.53
C GLN A 321 23.16 -7.07 -17.72
N THR A 322 23.38 -7.15 -16.41
CA THR A 322 22.75 -8.19 -15.58
C THR A 322 21.23 -8.00 -15.43
N THR A 323 20.73 -6.77 -15.64
CA THR A 323 19.28 -6.51 -15.80
C THR A 323 18.79 -7.16 -17.08
N THR A 324 19.43 -6.88 -18.22
CA THR A 324 19.05 -7.43 -19.53
C THR A 324 19.09 -8.97 -19.53
N GLU A 325 20.15 -9.55 -18.95
CA GLU A 325 20.30 -11.01 -18.77
C GLU A 325 19.20 -11.61 -17.88
N CYS A 326 18.78 -10.90 -16.83
CA CYS A 326 17.71 -11.35 -15.93
C CYS A 326 16.31 -11.26 -16.57
N LEU A 327 16.08 -10.24 -17.41
CA LEU A 327 14.80 -10.04 -18.10
C LEU A 327 14.67 -10.88 -19.40
N LYS A 328 15.77 -11.49 -19.87
CA LYS A 328 15.81 -12.30 -21.09
C LYS A 328 14.79 -13.45 -21.06
N ASP A 329 14.11 -13.67 -22.19
CA ASP A 329 13.06 -14.68 -22.36
C ASP A 329 11.92 -14.55 -21.31
N LYS A 330 11.37 -13.34 -21.13
CA LYS A 330 10.27 -13.08 -20.19
C LYS A 330 9.19 -12.12 -20.72
N HIS A 331 7.95 -12.51 -20.48
CA HIS A 331 6.74 -11.72 -20.69
C HIS A 331 6.36 -11.04 -19.37
N ILE A 332 6.42 -9.71 -19.30
CA ILE A 332 6.37 -8.98 -18.03
C ILE A 332 5.18 -8.01 -18.01
N TYR A 333 4.22 -8.26 -17.12
CA TYR A 333 2.95 -7.53 -17.03
C TYR A 333 2.88 -6.70 -15.74
N MET A 334 2.97 -5.37 -15.87
CA MET A 334 2.93 -4.42 -14.76
C MET A 334 1.58 -3.69 -14.70
N MET A 335 0.85 -3.85 -13.61
CA MET A 335 -0.53 -3.36 -13.47
C MET A 335 -0.74 -2.59 -12.17
N GLY A 336 -1.23 -1.35 -12.23
CA GLY A 336 -1.47 -0.60 -11.00
C GLY A 336 -1.58 0.90 -11.15
N ASP A 337 -0.89 1.65 -10.30
CA ASP A 337 -0.87 3.11 -10.33
C ASP A 337 0.43 3.66 -10.97
N SER A 338 0.61 4.98 -10.91
CA SER A 338 1.77 5.65 -11.48
C SER A 338 3.10 5.27 -10.81
N THR A 339 3.09 4.56 -9.69
CA THR A 339 4.29 4.21 -8.92
C THR A 339 4.87 2.82 -9.23
N ILE A 340 4.08 1.92 -9.84
CA ILE A 340 4.61 0.74 -10.53
C ILE A 340 5.03 1.08 -11.97
N ARG A 341 4.44 2.12 -12.57
CA ARG A 341 4.92 2.68 -13.85
C ARG A 341 6.37 3.18 -13.76
N GLN A 342 6.82 3.62 -12.58
CA GLN A 342 8.22 4.00 -12.35
C GLN A 342 9.19 2.82 -12.56
N TRP A 343 8.73 1.57 -12.45
CA TRP A 343 9.53 0.39 -12.80
C TRP A 343 9.62 0.20 -14.32
N PHE A 344 8.50 0.33 -15.05
CA PHE A 344 8.52 0.34 -16.52
C PHE A 344 9.42 1.45 -17.06
N GLU A 345 9.28 2.68 -16.53
CA GLU A 345 10.10 3.84 -16.87
C GLU A 345 11.59 3.62 -16.52
N PHE A 346 11.89 2.90 -15.43
CA PHE A 346 13.26 2.49 -15.11
C PHE A 346 13.82 1.52 -16.14
N PHE A 347 13.10 0.42 -16.46
CA PHE A 347 13.63 -0.61 -17.35
C PHE A 347 13.83 -0.12 -18.79
N VAL A 348 12.87 0.64 -19.34
CA VAL A 348 13.01 1.26 -20.67
C VAL A 348 14.21 2.21 -20.74
N LYS A 349 14.61 2.84 -19.62
CA LYS A 349 15.82 3.66 -19.52
C LYS A 349 17.10 2.82 -19.28
N ALA A 350 17.01 1.75 -18.50
CA ALA A 350 18.14 0.97 -18.02
C ALA A 350 18.64 -0.09 -19.02
N VAL A 351 17.79 -0.53 -19.95
CA VAL A 351 18.09 -1.56 -20.97
C VAL A 351 18.01 -0.91 -22.36
N PRO A 352 19.14 -0.49 -22.98
CA PRO A 352 19.12 0.30 -24.22
C PRO A 352 18.50 -0.40 -25.44
N THR A 353 18.35 -1.72 -25.40
CA THR A 353 17.75 -2.54 -26.46
C THR A 353 16.23 -2.63 -26.39
N LEU A 354 15.60 -2.39 -25.22
CA LEU A 354 14.15 -2.28 -25.10
C LEU A 354 13.64 -1.03 -25.83
N LYS A 355 12.76 -1.20 -26.81
CA LYS A 355 12.16 -0.10 -27.58
C LYS A 355 10.68 0.05 -27.23
N GLN A 356 10.33 1.19 -26.64
CA GLN A 356 8.94 1.53 -26.35
C GLN A 356 8.17 1.83 -27.65
N MET A 357 7.01 1.21 -27.81
CA MET A 357 6.09 1.45 -28.92
C MET A 357 5.12 2.58 -28.59
N ASN A 358 4.82 3.44 -29.56
CA ASN A 358 3.76 4.45 -29.43
C ASN A 358 2.41 3.85 -29.79
N LEU A 359 1.61 3.48 -28.79
CA LEU A 359 0.25 2.95 -29.00
C LEU A 359 -0.81 4.06 -29.22
N HIS A 360 -0.39 5.34 -29.33
CA HIS A 360 -1.27 6.51 -29.50
C HIS A 360 -2.30 6.72 -28.37
N VAL A 361 -1.98 6.25 -27.15
CA VAL A 361 -2.84 6.35 -25.95
C VAL A 361 -2.33 7.37 -24.93
N GLN A 362 -3.15 7.66 -23.91
CA GLN A 362 -2.78 8.52 -22.79
C GLN A 362 -1.65 7.88 -21.95
N TYR A 363 -0.43 8.42 -22.03
CA TYR A 363 0.76 7.89 -21.34
C TYR A 363 0.62 7.77 -19.80
N GLN A 364 -0.31 8.52 -19.18
CA GLN A 364 -0.62 8.41 -17.74
C GLN A 364 -1.49 7.22 -17.35
N SER A 365 -2.18 6.56 -18.30
CA SER A 365 -3.02 5.38 -18.06
C SER A 365 -2.59 4.15 -18.87
N GLY A 366 -1.92 4.36 -19.99
CA GLY A 366 -1.51 3.30 -20.90
C GLY A 366 -2.69 2.73 -21.72
N PRO A 367 -2.55 1.48 -22.22
CA PRO A 367 -1.38 0.61 -22.05
C PRO A 367 -0.08 1.18 -22.65
N LEU A 368 1.05 0.71 -22.16
CA LEU A 368 2.39 0.98 -22.68
C LEU A 368 3.07 -0.37 -22.96
N LEU A 369 3.80 -0.43 -24.06
CA LEU A 369 4.53 -1.62 -24.50
C LEU A 369 5.97 -1.24 -24.83
N ALA A 370 6.94 -2.02 -24.39
CA ALA A 370 8.32 -1.95 -24.85
C ALA A 370 8.87 -3.35 -25.15
N VAL A 371 9.57 -3.51 -26.28
CA VAL A 371 10.01 -4.83 -26.77
C VAL A 371 11.50 -4.82 -27.09
N ASP A 372 12.19 -5.90 -26.73
CA ASP A 372 13.55 -6.24 -27.13
C ASP A 372 13.53 -7.59 -27.86
N VAL A 373 13.52 -7.53 -29.20
CA VAL A 373 13.47 -8.71 -30.07
C VAL A 373 14.75 -9.54 -29.97
N LYS A 374 15.90 -8.94 -29.60
CA LYS A 374 17.18 -9.66 -29.50
C LYS A 374 17.22 -10.55 -28.26
N ASN A 375 16.68 -10.06 -27.15
CA ASN A 375 16.69 -10.76 -25.86
C ASN A 375 15.34 -11.42 -25.52
N ASN A 376 14.36 -11.36 -26.43
CA ASN A 376 13.02 -11.94 -26.25
C ASN A 376 12.34 -11.42 -24.97
N ILE A 377 12.22 -10.10 -24.87
CA ILE A 377 11.63 -9.40 -23.71
C ILE A 377 10.50 -8.50 -24.20
N ASP A 378 9.34 -8.59 -23.59
CA ASP A 378 8.26 -7.63 -23.73
C ASP A 378 7.76 -7.15 -22.36
N LEU A 379 7.82 -5.83 -22.16
CA LEU A 379 7.30 -5.14 -21.00
C LEU A 379 5.95 -4.52 -21.35
N HIS A 380 4.90 -4.94 -20.64
CA HIS A 380 3.60 -4.31 -20.64
C HIS A 380 3.44 -3.51 -19.36
N TRP A 381 3.01 -2.25 -19.45
CA TRP A 381 2.47 -1.53 -18.30
C TRP A 381 1.08 -0.98 -18.61
N ARG A 382 0.15 -1.12 -17.68
CA ARG A 382 -1.13 -0.40 -17.74
C ARG A 382 -1.60 0.05 -16.36
N ALA A 383 -2.36 1.14 -16.34
CA ALA A 383 -3.03 1.54 -15.12
C ALA A 383 -4.19 0.59 -14.78
N HIS A 384 -4.46 0.43 -13.50
CA HIS A 384 -5.64 -0.27 -13.01
C HIS A 384 -6.93 0.45 -13.44
N GLY A 385 -8.00 -0.32 -13.63
CA GLY A 385 -9.34 0.19 -13.91
C GLY A 385 -9.86 1.14 -12.85
N ILE A 386 -10.92 1.88 -13.19
CA ILE A 386 -11.68 2.80 -12.33
C ILE A 386 -11.74 2.37 -10.84
N PRO A 387 -11.56 3.26 -9.84
CA PRO A 387 -11.44 4.72 -9.88
C PRO A 387 -10.00 5.24 -10.11
N LEU A 388 -9.52 5.23 -11.34
CA LEU A 388 -8.19 5.69 -11.73
C LEU A 388 -8.11 7.23 -11.70
N ARG A 389 -7.13 7.80 -10.98
CA ARG A 389 -6.91 9.26 -10.94
C ARG A 389 -5.96 9.72 -12.05
N SER A 390 -6.43 9.74 -13.29
CA SER A 390 -5.65 10.11 -14.49
C SER A 390 -6.23 11.31 -15.26
N ARG A 391 -5.47 11.82 -16.23
CA ARG A 391 -5.98 12.64 -17.35
C ARG A 391 -7.04 11.89 -18.19
N LYS A 392 -7.71 12.59 -19.11
CA LYS A 392 -8.66 12.01 -20.09
C LYS A 392 -8.02 10.81 -20.80
N SER A 393 -8.62 9.64 -20.60
CA SER A 393 -8.14 8.32 -21.01
C SER A 393 -9.31 7.52 -21.58
N ALA A 394 -9.10 6.72 -22.63
CA ALA A 394 -10.17 5.91 -23.22
C ALA A 394 -10.63 4.83 -22.24
N VAL A 395 -11.93 4.68 -22.01
CA VAL A 395 -12.49 3.69 -21.07
C VAL A 395 -12.10 2.27 -21.49
N ALA A 396 -12.03 2.01 -22.80
CA ALA A 396 -11.58 0.75 -23.38
C ALA A 396 -10.11 0.36 -23.05
N ASN A 397 -9.34 1.23 -22.39
CA ASN A 397 -7.99 0.91 -21.91
C ASN A 397 -7.95 0.60 -20.40
N LEU A 398 -9.02 0.85 -19.65
CA LEU A 398 -9.02 0.89 -18.18
C LEU A 398 -9.50 -0.44 -17.56
N HIS A 399 -8.70 -1.48 -17.69
CA HIS A 399 -9.06 -2.84 -17.26
C HIS A 399 -8.76 -3.09 -15.77
N TYR A 400 -9.59 -3.91 -15.12
CA TYR A 400 -9.36 -4.37 -13.74
C TYR A 400 -8.20 -5.38 -13.69
N ILE A 401 -7.35 -5.30 -12.67
CA ILE A 401 -6.16 -6.17 -12.54
C ILE A 401 -6.55 -7.66 -12.46
N SER A 402 -7.67 -7.99 -11.81
CA SER A 402 -8.23 -9.35 -11.80
C SER A 402 -8.52 -9.85 -13.21
N ASN A 403 -9.20 -9.04 -14.01
CA ASN A 403 -9.65 -9.39 -15.35
C ASN A 403 -8.46 -9.67 -16.28
N GLU A 404 -7.39 -8.88 -16.17
CA GLU A 404 -6.13 -9.11 -16.88
C GLU A 404 -5.44 -10.41 -16.44
N ILE A 405 -5.44 -10.72 -15.14
CA ILE A 405 -4.83 -11.95 -14.59
C ILE A 405 -5.63 -13.20 -14.98
N ASP A 406 -6.96 -13.09 -15.08
CA ASP A 406 -7.83 -14.15 -15.56
C ASP A 406 -7.61 -14.44 -17.06
N ASP A 407 -7.30 -13.41 -17.86
CA ASP A 407 -7.06 -13.52 -19.32
C ASP A 407 -5.64 -14.00 -19.69
N LEU A 408 -4.69 -14.03 -18.74
CA LEU A 408 -3.30 -14.45 -18.97
C LEU A 408 -3.09 -15.95 -18.72
N ALA A 409 -2.46 -16.66 -19.65
CA ALA A 409 -2.19 -18.09 -19.49
C ALA A 409 -1.31 -18.41 -18.26
N GLY A 410 -0.25 -17.63 -18.02
CA GLY A 410 0.76 -17.85 -16.98
C GLY A 410 2.04 -18.52 -17.52
N GLY A 411 2.79 -19.18 -16.64
CA GLY A 411 3.94 -20.04 -16.96
C GLY A 411 5.31 -19.49 -16.54
N PRO A 412 6.39 -20.28 -16.67
CA PRO A 412 7.73 -19.97 -16.13
C PRO A 412 8.42 -18.74 -16.76
N HIS A 413 7.96 -18.31 -17.94
CA HIS A 413 8.41 -17.10 -18.62
C HIS A 413 7.57 -15.85 -18.26
N THR A 414 6.46 -16.04 -17.55
CA THR A 414 5.50 -14.97 -17.24
C THR A 414 5.79 -14.37 -15.85
N VAL A 415 6.01 -13.05 -15.81
CA VAL A 415 6.16 -12.29 -14.56
C VAL A 415 5.04 -11.26 -14.46
N ILE A 416 4.20 -11.40 -13.45
CA ILE A 416 3.14 -10.44 -13.14
C ILE A 416 3.56 -9.58 -11.96
N MET A 417 3.44 -8.27 -12.11
CA MET A 417 3.74 -7.30 -11.06
C MET A 417 2.52 -6.39 -10.87
N PHE A 418 2.03 -6.22 -9.65
CA PHE A 418 0.94 -5.29 -9.41
C PHE A 418 1.02 -4.48 -8.11
N ASN A 419 0.30 -3.35 -8.10
CA ASN A 419 0.15 -2.51 -6.92
C ASN A 419 -1.21 -1.79 -6.90
N LEU A 420 -1.66 -1.41 -5.70
CA LEU A 420 -2.85 -0.57 -5.48
C LEU A 420 -2.63 0.31 -4.26
N GLY A 421 -2.62 1.63 -4.40
CA GLY A 421 -2.57 2.54 -3.25
C GLY A 421 -3.29 3.87 -3.42
N PRO A 422 -2.63 4.90 -3.97
CA PRO A 422 -3.05 6.30 -3.81
C PRO A 422 -4.46 6.59 -4.31
N HIS A 423 -4.91 5.90 -5.36
CA HIS A 423 -6.24 6.09 -5.94
C HIS A 423 -7.38 5.62 -5.02
N PHE A 424 -7.08 4.71 -4.10
CA PHE A 424 -8.03 4.13 -3.14
C PHE A 424 -8.05 4.85 -1.78
N THR A 425 -7.11 5.76 -1.53
CA THR A 425 -6.91 6.43 -0.21
C THR A 425 -8.12 7.19 0.35
N THR A 426 -9.08 7.59 -0.49
CA THR A 426 -10.29 8.30 -0.08
C THR A 426 -11.53 7.40 0.00
N TYR A 427 -11.41 6.11 -0.31
CA TYR A 427 -12.53 5.17 -0.30
C TYR A 427 -12.54 4.29 0.95
N PRO A 428 -13.73 3.79 1.36
CA PRO A 428 -13.87 2.88 2.50
C PRO A 428 -12.95 1.66 2.41
N LEU A 429 -12.50 1.15 3.56
CA LEU A 429 -11.53 0.04 3.61
C LEU A 429 -12.13 -1.30 3.14
N ASP A 430 -13.45 -1.46 3.26
CA ASP A 430 -14.22 -2.58 2.71
C ASP A 430 -14.26 -2.55 1.17
N PHE A 431 -14.41 -1.38 0.54
CA PHE A 431 -14.26 -1.25 -0.92
C PHE A 431 -12.84 -1.61 -1.39
N TYR A 432 -11.81 -1.13 -0.69
CA TYR A 432 -10.43 -1.52 -1.01
C TYR A 432 -10.20 -3.02 -0.79
N THR A 433 -10.75 -3.58 0.29
CA THR A 433 -10.72 -5.03 0.57
C THR A 433 -11.39 -5.81 -0.55
N HIS A 434 -12.57 -5.40 -1.03
CA HIS A 434 -13.25 -6.01 -2.18
C HIS A 434 -12.33 -6.07 -3.40
N ARG A 435 -11.71 -4.93 -3.77
CA ARG A 435 -10.80 -4.87 -4.92
C ARG A 435 -9.59 -5.78 -4.75
N VAL A 436 -8.97 -5.80 -3.56
CA VAL A 436 -7.81 -6.66 -3.26
C VAL A 436 -8.20 -8.15 -3.30
N LEU A 437 -9.38 -8.53 -2.79
CA LEU A 437 -9.86 -9.91 -2.78
C LEU A 437 -10.27 -10.43 -4.16
N ARG A 438 -10.85 -9.58 -5.02
CA ARG A 438 -11.05 -9.91 -6.45
C ARG A 438 -9.72 -10.25 -7.13
N ILE A 439 -8.64 -9.52 -6.84
CA ILE A 439 -7.30 -9.81 -7.37
C ILE A 439 -6.70 -11.09 -6.73
N ARG A 440 -6.87 -11.30 -5.41
CA ARG A 440 -6.47 -12.56 -4.75
C ARG A 440 -7.10 -13.78 -5.43
N LYS A 441 -8.39 -13.71 -5.75
CA LYS A 441 -9.15 -14.78 -6.44
C LYS A 441 -8.56 -15.09 -7.82
N ALA A 442 -8.25 -14.07 -8.62
CA ALA A 442 -7.60 -14.21 -9.92
C ALA A 442 -6.16 -14.77 -9.80
N VAL A 443 -5.35 -14.29 -8.85
CA VAL A 443 -3.98 -14.79 -8.60
C VAL A 443 -3.99 -16.26 -8.14
N LEU A 444 -4.94 -16.67 -7.31
CA LEU A 444 -5.10 -18.08 -6.92
C LEU A 444 -5.46 -18.95 -8.12
N ALA A 445 -6.38 -18.52 -8.98
CA ALA A 445 -6.76 -19.25 -10.19
C ALA A 445 -5.60 -19.33 -11.22
N LEU A 446 -4.79 -18.27 -11.34
CA LEU A 446 -3.56 -18.26 -12.12
C LEU A 446 -2.53 -19.28 -11.59
N LEU A 447 -2.22 -19.24 -10.30
CA LEU A 447 -1.20 -20.13 -9.72
C LEU A 447 -1.67 -21.60 -9.66
N GLN A 448 -2.98 -21.85 -9.59
CA GLN A 448 -3.56 -23.19 -9.76
C GLN A 448 -3.39 -23.72 -11.20
N ARG A 449 -3.51 -22.83 -12.20
CA ARG A 449 -3.35 -23.17 -13.63
C ARG A 449 -1.89 -23.29 -14.06
N ALA A 450 -1.03 -22.42 -13.53
CA ALA A 450 0.36 -22.24 -13.94
C ALA A 450 1.23 -21.87 -12.72
N PRO A 451 1.62 -22.86 -11.89
CA PRO A 451 2.29 -22.61 -10.60
C PRO A 451 3.67 -21.96 -10.73
N ASP A 452 4.35 -22.12 -11.86
CA ASP A 452 5.65 -21.49 -12.13
C ASP A 452 5.56 -19.98 -12.45
N THR A 453 4.36 -19.40 -12.46
CA THR A 453 4.16 -17.96 -12.76
C THR A 453 4.69 -17.09 -11.62
N THR A 454 5.61 -16.18 -11.93
CA THR A 454 6.18 -15.27 -10.92
C THR A 454 5.21 -14.11 -10.65
N VAL A 455 4.62 -14.04 -9.45
CA VAL A 455 3.66 -12.99 -9.05
C VAL A 455 4.23 -12.11 -7.93
N ILE A 456 4.38 -10.81 -8.20
CA ILE A 456 5.04 -9.83 -7.34
C ILE A 456 4.10 -8.68 -7.00
N ILE A 457 3.98 -8.37 -5.72
CA ILE A 457 3.11 -7.32 -5.19
C ILE A 457 3.98 -6.21 -4.61
N LYS A 458 3.85 -4.98 -5.13
CA LYS A 458 4.48 -3.79 -4.56
C LYS A 458 3.56 -3.19 -3.50
N THR A 459 4.04 -2.98 -2.28
CA THR A 459 3.25 -2.28 -1.25
C THR A 459 3.11 -0.79 -1.58
N VAL A 460 2.26 -0.06 -0.84
CA VAL A 460 2.12 1.38 -1.05
C VAL A 460 3.35 2.16 -0.58
N ASN A 461 3.77 3.15 -1.37
CA ASN A 461 4.85 4.06 -1.01
C ASN A 461 4.50 4.92 0.22
N THR A 462 3.20 5.20 0.42
CA THR A 462 2.67 6.02 1.50
C THR A 462 1.27 5.53 1.88
N GLY A 463 1.03 5.16 3.15
CA GLY A 463 -0.33 4.91 3.68
C GLY A 463 -0.54 3.55 4.35
N TYR A 464 -0.08 3.40 5.59
CA TYR A 464 -0.01 2.15 6.36
C TYR A 464 -1.26 1.24 6.38
N LYS A 465 -2.49 1.80 6.37
CA LYS A 465 -3.72 0.98 6.49
C LYS A 465 -4.06 0.16 5.24
N LEU A 466 -3.68 0.62 4.04
CA LEU A 466 -3.88 -0.15 2.81
C LEU A 466 -2.90 -1.33 2.71
N ASP A 467 -1.67 -1.11 3.19
CA ASP A 467 -0.62 -2.13 3.25
C ASP A 467 -1.00 -3.35 4.12
N ARG A 468 -1.59 -3.13 5.30
CA ARG A 468 -2.04 -4.24 6.18
C ARG A 468 -3.08 -5.13 5.51
N ILE A 469 -4.03 -4.55 4.75
CA ILE A 469 -5.04 -5.30 3.98
C ILE A 469 -4.38 -6.11 2.87
N LEU A 470 -3.49 -5.48 2.10
CA LEU A 470 -2.78 -6.11 0.99
C LEU A 470 -1.94 -7.30 1.47
N ARG A 471 -1.20 -7.16 2.58
CA ARG A 471 -0.43 -8.26 3.18
C ARG A 471 -1.32 -9.36 3.73
N TRP A 472 -2.35 -9.02 4.51
CA TRP A 472 -3.28 -10.02 5.04
C TRP A 472 -3.94 -10.82 3.91
N ALA A 473 -4.31 -10.18 2.81
CA ALA A 473 -4.95 -10.83 1.66
C ALA A 473 -3.99 -11.68 0.79
N PHE A 474 -2.68 -11.71 1.07
CA PHE A 474 -1.70 -12.46 0.28
C PHE A 474 -0.67 -13.26 1.11
N GLN A 475 -0.75 -13.24 2.44
CA GLN A 475 0.19 -13.87 3.40
C GLN A 475 0.44 -15.37 3.20
N ASP A 476 -0.48 -16.06 2.53
CA ASP A 476 -0.61 -17.50 2.38
C ASP A 476 -0.63 -17.97 0.91
N VAL A 477 -0.49 -17.04 -0.06
CA VAL A 477 -0.68 -17.32 -1.51
C VAL A 477 0.63 -17.75 -2.19
N GLY A 478 1.77 -17.68 -1.50
CA GLY A 478 3.08 -18.01 -2.09
C GLY A 478 3.59 -16.98 -3.09
N VAL A 479 3.13 -15.72 -2.98
CA VAL A 479 3.60 -14.59 -3.80
C VAL A 479 4.81 -13.89 -3.18
N TYR A 480 5.42 -12.97 -3.93
CA TYR A 480 6.39 -12.02 -3.41
C TYR A 480 5.69 -10.72 -2.98
N ILE A 481 5.97 -10.21 -1.78
CA ILE A 481 5.51 -8.88 -1.33
C ILE A 481 6.73 -8.00 -1.07
N LEU A 482 6.92 -6.98 -1.91
CA LEU A 482 8.05 -6.05 -1.81
C LEU A 482 7.62 -4.86 -0.92
N ASP A 483 8.13 -4.85 0.31
CA ASP A 483 7.88 -3.80 1.31
C ASP A 483 8.60 -2.50 0.95
N VAL A 484 7.84 -1.58 0.37
CA VAL A 484 8.25 -0.22 0.05
C VAL A 484 7.94 0.75 1.20
N TRP A 485 6.99 0.43 2.08
CA TRP A 485 6.56 1.36 3.12
C TRP A 485 7.65 1.57 4.18
N GLN A 486 8.33 0.52 4.60
CA GLN A 486 9.50 0.64 5.47
C GLN A 486 10.70 1.23 4.72
N MET A 487 10.80 0.97 3.40
CA MET A 487 11.78 1.64 2.54
C MET A 487 11.55 3.14 2.45
N THR A 488 10.30 3.65 2.43
CA THR A 488 10.05 5.10 2.40
C THR A 488 10.14 5.75 3.78
N ALA A 489 9.57 5.14 4.83
CA ALA A 489 9.23 5.82 6.08
C ALA A 489 10.38 6.45 6.89
N CYS A 490 11.63 6.00 6.75
CA CYS A 490 12.71 6.26 7.73
C CYS A 490 14.01 6.84 7.16
N HIS A 491 13.89 7.50 6.01
CA HIS A 491 14.94 7.87 5.03
C HIS A 491 15.28 9.42 5.34
N TYR A 492 16.26 10.19 4.74
CA TYR A 492 16.58 11.69 4.79
C TYR A 492 16.00 12.80 3.80
N SER A 493 15.77 12.64 2.47
CA SER A 493 15.18 13.68 1.57
C SER A 493 13.63 13.79 1.53
N LYS A 494 12.86 13.41 0.46
CA LYS A 494 11.38 13.68 0.40
C LYS A 494 10.37 12.49 0.08
N GLU A 495 9.37 12.12 0.95
CA GLU A 495 8.26 11.06 0.87
C GLU A 495 7.34 11.14 -0.38
N ASN A 496 7.85 11.53 -1.53
CA ASN A 496 7.03 11.72 -2.71
C ASN A 496 6.37 10.40 -3.12
N ILE A 497 5.03 10.43 -3.24
CA ILE A 497 4.21 9.38 -3.87
C ILE A 497 4.87 8.84 -5.14
N HIS A 498 5.46 9.72 -5.96
CA HIS A 498 6.39 9.34 -7.03
C HIS A 498 7.82 9.37 -6.50
N LEU A 499 8.43 8.20 -6.38
CA LEU A 499 9.71 8.01 -5.71
C LEU A 499 10.88 8.66 -6.46
N CYS A 500 11.97 8.95 -5.76
CA CYS A 500 13.21 9.40 -6.41
C CYS A 500 14.00 8.20 -7.00
N PRO A 501 14.96 8.46 -7.91
CA PRO A 501 15.76 7.40 -8.55
C PRO A 501 16.48 6.44 -7.59
N VAL A 502 16.89 6.91 -6.40
CA VAL A 502 17.56 6.09 -5.38
C VAL A 502 16.64 4.97 -4.87
N ILE A 503 15.38 5.28 -4.51
CA ILE A 503 14.45 4.22 -4.07
C ILE A 503 14.19 3.26 -5.22
N ILE A 504 13.93 3.79 -6.41
CA ILE A 504 13.57 2.97 -7.57
C ILE A 504 14.70 1.99 -7.90
N LYS A 505 15.97 2.42 -7.88
CA LYS A 505 17.10 1.50 -8.09
C LYS A 505 17.13 0.36 -7.05
N ASN A 506 16.77 0.65 -5.81
CA ASN A 506 16.72 -0.32 -4.73
C ASN A 506 15.52 -1.27 -4.80
N GLU A 507 14.34 -0.75 -5.13
CA GLU A 507 13.17 -1.56 -5.43
C GLU A 507 13.49 -2.54 -6.57
N ILE A 508 14.11 -2.04 -7.65
CA ILE A 508 14.49 -2.85 -8.82
C ILE A 508 15.57 -3.88 -8.46
N ASP A 509 16.54 -3.55 -7.61
CA ASP A 509 17.55 -4.51 -7.14
C ASP A 509 16.91 -5.64 -6.31
N ILE A 510 15.94 -5.35 -5.43
CA ILE A 510 15.18 -6.38 -4.71
C ILE A 510 14.32 -7.20 -5.70
N LEU A 511 13.60 -6.53 -6.59
CA LEU A 511 12.71 -7.11 -7.59
C LEU A 511 13.43 -8.13 -8.47
N LEU A 512 14.56 -7.73 -9.07
CA LEU A 512 15.39 -8.60 -9.90
C LEU A 512 16.08 -9.70 -9.08
N SER A 513 16.32 -9.48 -7.78
CA SER A 513 16.82 -10.55 -6.89
C SER A 513 15.78 -11.65 -6.65
N PHE A 514 14.48 -11.32 -6.69
CA PHE A 514 13.40 -12.31 -6.65
C PHE A 514 13.16 -13.00 -8.01
N ILE A 515 13.24 -12.25 -9.13
CA ILE A 515 13.03 -12.80 -10.48
C ILE A 515 14.21 -13.69 -10.92
N CYS A 516 15.43 -13.36 -10.49
CA CYS A 516 16.66 -14.06 -10.87
C CYS A 516 17.54 -14.41 -9.64
N PRO A 517 17.09 -15.33 -8.77
CA PRO A 517 17.79 -15.66 -7.53
C PRO A 517 18.91 -16.67 -7.80
N VAL A 518 20.16 -16.22 -7.68
CA VAL A 518 21.37 -17.04 -7.92
C VAL A 518 21.47 -18.18 -6.90
N TYR A 519 22.03 -19.33 -7.30
CA TYR A 519 22.46 -20.37 -6.35
C TYR A 519 23.81 -19.97 -5.76
N ILE A 520 23.84 -19.81 -4.44
CA ILE A 520 25.06 -19.59 -3.64
C ILE A 520 25.61 -20.96 -3.25
#